data_AF-A0A1I5QZ34-F1
#
_entry.id   AF-A0A1I5QZ34-F1
#
_cell.length_a   1.000
_cell.length_b   1.000
_cell.length_c   1.000
_cell.angle_alpha   90.00
_cell.angle_beta   90.00
_cell.angle_gamma   90.00
#
_symmetry.space_group_name_H-M   'P 1'
#
loop_
_entity.id
_entity.type
_entity.pdbx_description
1 polymer ?
#
loop_
_entity_poly.entity_id
_entity_poly.type
_entity_poly.pdbx_seq_one_letter_code
_entity_poly.pdbx_strand_id
1 'polypeptide(L)' 'MNDVRLDAWAQLDETCPVTVRVVGDEAQFLVGEIGATLSIVADEDGVRKLHAATTEAMHKIRAAAIAALPR' A
#
# COMPACT_ATOMS: atom_id res chain seq x y z
N MET A 1 -28.71 -4.03 9.25
CA MET A 1 -27.71 -2.96 9.05
C MET A 1 -27.19 -3.13 7.63
N ASN A 2 -27.52 -2.22 6.72
CA ASN A 2 -27.06 -2.31 5.34
C ASN A 2 -25.61 -1.83 5.30
N ASP A 3 -24.69 -2.75 5.04
CA ASP A 3 -23.26 -2.48 5.01
C ASP A 3 -22.93 -1.81 3.67
N VAL A 4 -22.75 -0.50 3.69
CA VAL A 4 -22.34 0.26 2.50
C VAL A 4 -20.83 0.06 2.36
N ARG A 5 -20.43 -0.86 1.48
CA ARG A 5 -19.03 -1.01 1.07
C ARG A 5 -18.71 0.05 0.04
N LEU A 6 -17.90 1.02 0.44
CA LEU A 6 -17.31 2.00 -0.45
C LEU A 6 -15.89 1.54 -0.78
N ASP A 7 -15.58 1.40 -2.06
CA ASP A 7 -14.23 1.12 -2.52
C ASP A 7 -13.42 2.42 -2.48
N ALA A 8 -12.34 2.42 -1.71
CA ALA A 8 -11.34 3.47 -1.71
C ALA A 8 -10.03 2.89 -2.23
N TRP A 9 -9.40 3.56 -3.19
CA TRP A 9 -8.15 3.15 -3.79
C TRP A 9 -7.22 4.34 -3.99
N ALA A 10 -5.92 4.08 -3.98
CA ALA A 10 -4.89 5.04 -4.32
C ALA A 10 -3.89 4.37 -5.27
N GLN A 11 -3.44 5.10 -6.27
CA GLN A 11 -2.35 4.66 -7.14
C GLN A 11 -1.02 5.04 -6.50
N LEU A 12 -0.14 4.05 -6.33
CA LEU A 12 1.22 4.25 -5.82
C LEU A 12 2.20 4.33 -6.99
N ASP A 13 2.67 5.53 -7.29
CA ASP A 13 3.74 5.81 -8.23
C ASP A 13 4.76 6.80 -7.62
N GLU A 14 5.69 7.29 -8.43
CA GLU A 14 6.75 8.22 -7.99
C GLU A 14 6.22 9.54 -7.40
N THR A 15 4.97 9.90 -7.69
CA THR A 15 4.35 11.17 -7.26
C THR A 15 3.41 11.02 -6.07
N CYS A 16 3.02 9.79 -5.71
CA CYS A 16 2.12 9.55 -4.59
C CYS A 16 2.90 9.42 -3.27
N PRO A 17 2.82 10.41 -2.34
CA PRO A 17 3.50 10.30 -1.07
C PRO A 17 2.88 9.20 -0.21
N VAL A 18 3.74 8.44 0.48
CA VAL A 18 3.34 7.51 1.55
C VAL A 18 4.08 7.93 2.80
N THR A 19 3.34 8.37 3.81
CA THR A 19 3.89 8.70 5.13
C THR A 19 3.36 7.73 6.16
N VAL A 20 4.15 7.46 7.20
CA VAL A 20 3.75 6.59 8.29
C VAL A 20 4.01 7.28 9.63
N ARG A 21 3.04 7.16 10.53
CA ARG A 21 3.17 7.56 11.93
C ARG A 21 2.81 6.38 12.82
N VAL A 22 3.58 6.17 13.87
CA VAL A 22 3.25 5.18 14.91
C VAL A 22 2.56 5.88 16.07
N VAL A 23 1.41 5.34 16.50
CA VAL A 23 0.64 5.84 17.64
C VAL A 23 0.27 4.64 18.51
N GLY A 24 0.88 4.54 19.69
CA GLY A 24 0.75 3.34 20.51
C GLY A 24 1.42 2.15 19.84
N ASP A 25 0.66 1.09 19.63
CA ASP A 25 1.03 -0.16 18.96
C ASP A 25 0.56 -0.25 17.49
N GLU A 26 -0.03 0.82 16.97
CA GLU A 26 -0.53 0.89 15.59
C GLU A 26 0.33 1.80 14.71
N ALA A 27 0.51 1.39 13.46
CA ALA A 27 1.04 2.18 12.37
C ALA A 27 -0.10 2.76 11.53
N GLN A 28 -0.14 4.09 11.42
CA GLN A 28 -1.03 4.82 10.55
C GLN A 28 -0.27 5.26 9.29
N PHE A 29 -0.62 4.67 8.15
CA PHE A 29 -0.14 5.06 6.84
C PHE A 29 -1.10 6.07 6.22
N LEU A 30 -0.55 7.13 5.66
CA LEU A 30 -1.27 8.11 4.85
C LEU A 30 -0.72 8.02 3.43
N VAL A 31 -1.60 7.65 2.49
CA VAL A 31 -1.29 7.49 1.07
C VAL A 31 -2.00 8.60 0.29
N GLY A 32 -1.22 9.42 -0.41
CA GLY A 32 -1.70 10.56 -1.18
C GLY A 32 -1.55 11.90 -0.44
N GLU A 33 -2.01 12.97 -1.09
CA GLU A 33 -1.86 14.35 -0.61
C GLU A 33 -3.06 14.82 0.24
N ILE A 34 -2.89 15.98 0.87
CA ILE A 34 -3.91 16.64 1.69
C ILE A 34 -5.14 16.95 0.83
N GLY A 35 -6.27 16.30 1.12
CA GLY A 35 -7.55 16.46 0.41
C GLY A 35 -8.05 15.19 -0.30
N ALA A 36 -7.17 14.22 -0.57
CA ALA A 36 -7.50 12.93 -1.14
C ALA A 36 -6.56 11.84 -0.60
N THR A 37 -6.65 11.58 0.71
CA THR A 37 -5.76 10.65 1.41
C THR A 37 -6.46 9.32 1.71
N LEU A 38 -5.85 8.21 1.31
CA LEU A 38 -6.21 6.89 1.81
C LEU A 38 -5.44 6.64 3.12
N SER A 39 -6.17 6.46 4.21
CA SER A 39 -5.58 6.11 5.51
C SER A 39 -5.67 4.61 5.75
N ILE A 40 -4.55 4.00 6.12
CA ILE A 40 -4.49 2.58 6.50
C ILE A 40 -3.95 2.52 7.93
N VAL A 41 -4.68 1.86 8.82
CA VAL A 41 -4.24 1.60 10.20
C VAL A 41 -3.98 0.12 10.34
N ALA A 42 -2.82 -0.23 10.88
CA ALA A 42 -2.41 -1.62 11.06
C ALA A 42 -1.61 -1.77 12.36
N ASP A 43 -1.87 -2.86 13.07
CA ASP A 43 -0.99 -3.34 14.14
C ASP A 43 0.29 -3.98 13.56
N GLU A 44 1.16 -4.49 14.42
CA GLU A 44 2.42 -5.12 14.01
C GLU A 44 2.23 -6.28 13.00
N ASP A 45 1.19 -7.10 13.21
CA ASP A 45 0.87 -8.22 12.31
C ASP A 45 0.35 -7.75 10.95
N GLY A 46 -0.47 -6.70 10.94
CA GLY A 46 -0.94 -6.02 9.75
C GLY A 46 0.22 -5.44 8.95
N VAL A 47 1.18 -4.78 9.61
CA VAL A 47 2.40 -4.27 8.96
C VAL A 47 3.23 -5.41 8.38
N ARG A 48 3.41 -6.52 9.10
CA ARG A 48 4.10 -7.72 8.57
C ARG A 48 3.43 -8.24 7.29
N LYS A 49 2.10 -8.30 7.25
CA LYS A 49 1.35 -8.73 6.05
C LYS A 49 1.51 -7.76 4.88
N LEU A 50 1.43 -6.45 5.13
CA LEU A 50 1.66 -5.42 4.12
C LEU A 50 3.08 -5.52 3.53
N HIS A 51 4.09 -5.70 4.38
CA HIS A 51 5.47 -5.89 3.94
C HIS A 51 5.64 -7.14 3.06
N ALA A 52 5.05 -8.27 3.46
CA ALA A 52 5.11 -9.50 2.67
C ALA A 52 4.44 -9.32 1.29
N ALA A 53 3.23 -8.75 1.25
CA ALA A 53 2.47 -8.54 0.02
C ALA A 53 3.18 -7.58 -0.95
N THR A 54 3.73 -6.48 -0.45
CA THR A 54 4.48 -5.51 -1.27
C THR A 54 5.80 -6.08 -1.78
N THR A 55 6.50 -6.89 -0.96
CA THR A 55 7.70 -7.63 -1.38
C THR A 55 7.39 -8.61 -2.50
N GLU A 56 6.31 -9.39 -2.37
CA GLU A 56 5.86 -10.31 -3.40
C GLU A 56 5.49 -9.57 -4.70
N ALA A 57 4.78 -8.44 -4.60
CA ALA A 57 4.44 -7.60 -5.74
C ALA A 57 5.69 -7.09 -6.47
N MET A 58 6.71 -6.60 -5.74
CA MET A 58 7.98 -6.18 -6.33
C MET A 58 8.69 -7.31 -7.08
N HIS A 59 8.71 -8.52 -6.51
CA HIS A 59 9.29 -9.69 -7.19
C HIS A 59 8.56 -10.00 -8.50
N LYS A 60 7.22 -9.97 -8.50
CA LYS A 60 6.41 -10.21 -9.71
C LYS A 60 6.65 -9.15 -10.78
N ILE A 61 6.70 -7.86 -10.41
CA ILE A 61 6.98 -6.76 -11.34
C ILE A 61 8.35 -6.95 -12.00
N ARG A 62 9.39 -7.26 -11.21
CA ARG A 62 10.75 -7.48 -11.74
C ARG A 62 10.82 -8.69 -12.67
N ALA A 63 10.17 -9.79 -12.30
CA ALA A 63 10.10 -10.98 -13.15
C ALA A 63 9.40 -10.70 -14.49
N ALA A 64 8.30 -9.94 -14.46
CA ALA A 64 7.59 -9.52 -15.67
C ALA A 64 8.44 -8.61 -16.56
N ALA A 65 9.19 -7.67 -15.97
CA ALA A 65 10.09 -6.79 -16.71
C ALA A 65 11.20 -7.56 -17.44
N ILE A 66 11.80 -8.56 -16.78
CA ILE A 66 12.80 -9.44 -17.40
C ILE A 66 12.19 -10.25 -18.56
N ALA A 67 10.99 -10.79 -18.37
CA ALA A 67 10.30 -11.57 -19.39
C ALA A 67 9.92 -10.76 -20.65
N ALA A 68 9.79 -9.44 -20.52
CA ALA A 68 9.43 -8.53 -21.61
C ALA A 68 10.64 -8.09 -22.48
N LEU A 69 11.88 -8.48 -22.13
CA LEU A 69 13.06 -8.14 -22.92
C LEU A 69 13.11 -8.97 -24.22
N PRO A 70 13.41 -8.36 -25.39
CA PRO A 70 13.63 -9.10 -26.63
C PRO A 70 14.87 -10.00 -26.48
N ARG A 71 14.74 -11.25 -26.94
CA ARG A 71 15.80 -12.27 -26.91
C ARG A 71 16.92 -11.97 -27.91
#